data_AF-A0A926DP41-F1
#
_entry.id   AF-A0A926DP41-F1
#
_cell.length_a   1.000
_cell.length_b   1.000
_cell.length_c   1.000
_cell.angle_alpha   90.00
_cell.angle_beta   90.00
_cell.angle_gamma   90.00
#
_symmetry.space_group_name_H-M   'P 1'
#
loop_
_entity.id
_entity.type
_entity.pdbx_description
1 polymer ?
#
loop_
_entity_poly.entity_id
_entity_poly.type
_entity_poly.pdbx_seq_one_letter_code
_entity_poly.pdbx_strand_id
1 'polypeptide(L)' 'MYEAMQISKRIKKIAKSKKITLNEMLSACNLGINTISHMNHGSVPKSDTLAKIADYLDCSVDYLLGRTNEPKSHHFIKL' A
#
# COMPACT_ATOMS: atom_id res chain seq x y z
N MET A 1 -15.03 9.64 -1.11
CA MET A 1 -14.46 8.69 -0.14
C MET A 1 -13.38 7.89 -0.87
N TYR A 2 -12.21 7.61 -0.27
CA TYR A 2 -11.22 6.77 -0.95
C TYR A 2 -11.68 5.32 -0.91
N GLU A 3 -11.80 4.68 -2.08
CA GLU A 3 -12.28 3.31 -2.18
C GLU A 3 -11.17 2.33 -1.73
N ALA A 4 -11.40 1.62 -0.61
CA ALA A 4 -10.45 0.65 -0.06
C ALA A 4 -10.03 -0.42 -1.08
N MET A 5 -10.97 -0.82 -1.96
CA MET A 5 -10.71 -1.75 -3.05
C MET A 5 -9.74 -1.19 -4.11
N GLN A 6 -9.72 0.13 -4.34
CA GLN A 6 -8.78 0.74 -5.29
C GLN A 6 -7.38 0.86 -4.69
N ILE A 7 -7.30 1.17 -3.40
CA ILE A 7 -6.05 1.17 -2.64
C ILE A 7 -5.41 -0.23 -2.71
N SER A 8 -6.17 -1.29 -2.42
CA SER A 8 -5.66 -2.65 -2.46
C SER A 8 -5.17 -3.06 -3.87
N LYS A 9 -5.86 -2.64 -4.93
CA LYS A 9 -5.43 -2.86 -6.32
C LYS A 9 -4.10 -2.18 -6.61
N ARG A 10 -3.88 -0.95 -6.14
CA ARG A 10 -2.63 -0.22 -6.34
C ARG A 10 -1.46 -0.84 -5.56
N ILE A 11 -1.69 -1.28 -4.33
CA ILE A 11 -0.73 -2.06 -3.54
C ILE A 11 -0.33 -3.34 -4.29
N LYS A 12 -1.32 -4.11 -4.77
CA LYS A 12 -1.07 -5.34 -5.55
C LYS A 12 -0.26 -5.06 -6.81
N LYS A 13 -0.60 -3.99 -7.54
CA LYS A 13 0.08 -3.58 -8.78
C LYS A 13 1.55 -3.28 -8.53
N ILE A 14 1.86 -2.46 -7.53
CA ILE A 14 3.26 -2.06 -7.29
C ILE A 14 4.09 -3.20 -6.67
N ALA A 15 3.54 -3.98 -5.74
CA ALA A 15 4.20 -5.17 -5.22
C ALA A 15 4.58 -6.15 -6.34
N LYS A 16 3.64 -6.42 -7.26
CA LYS A 16 3.89 -7.24 -8.46
C LYS A 16 5.00 -6.68 -9.34
N SER A 17 5.02 -5.37 -9.58
CA SER A 17 6.07 -4.73 -10.38
C SER A 17 7.47 -4.85 -9.76
N LYS A 18 7.53 -4.93 -8.43
CA LYS A 18 8.77 -5.12 -7.65
C LYS A 18 9.10 -6.60 -7.38
N LYS A 19 8.30 -7.54 -7.89
CA LYS A 19 8.41 -8.99 -7.64
C LYS A 19 8.33 -9.36 -6.15
N ILE A 20 7.63 -8.56 -5.35
CA ILE A 20 7.41 -8.81 -3.92
C ILE A 20 6.06 -9.49 -3.72
N THR A 21 6.00 -10.51 -2.87
CA THR A 21 4.73 -11.15 -2.51
C THR A 21 3.98 -10.32 -1.45
N LEU A 22 2.65 -10.41 -1.43
CA LEU A 22 1.86 -9.69 -0.42
C LEU A 22 2.14 -10.19 1.00
N ASN A 23 2.36 -11.49 1.18
CA ASN A 23 2.64 -12.06 2.49
C ASN A 23 3.98 -11.57 3.05
N GLU A 24 5.00 -11.48 2.20
CA GLU A 24 6.31 -10.93 2.56
C GLU A 24 6.19 -9.47 3.01
N MET A 25 5.54 -8.63 2.21
CA MET A 25 5.28 -7.23 2.56
C MET A 25 4.49 -7.09 3.87
N LEU A 26 3.39 -7.84 4.03
CA LEU A 26 2.56 -7.78 5.23
C LEU A 26 3.35 -8.20 6.47
N SER A 27 4.14 -9.27 6.37
CA SER A 27 4.98 -9.74 7.46
C SER A 27 6.03 -8.70 7.84
N ALA A 28 6.73 -8.10 6.86
CA ALA A 28 7.72 -7.06 7.11
C ALA A 28 7.11 -5.80 7.73
N CYS A 29 5.85 -5.48 7.39
CA CYS A 29 5.12 -4.35 7.95
C CYS A 29 4.44 -4.65 9.30
N ASN A 30 4.57 -5.87 9.86
CA ASN A 30 3.81 -6.35 11.02
C ASN A 30 2.29 -6.19 10.86
N LEU A 31 1.78 -6.53 9.69
CA LEU A 31 0.36 -6.47 9.33
C LEU A 31 -0.22 -7.88 9.22
N GLY A 32 -1.49 -8.06 9.60
CA GLY A 32 -2.17 -9.34 9.46
C GLY A 32 -2.35 -9.77 8.01
N ILE A 33 -2.27 -11.06 7.73
CA ILE A 33 -2.40 -11.63 6.37
C ILE A 33 -3.71 -11.23 5.66
N ASN A 34 -4.76 -10.98 6.45
CA ASN A 34 -6.08 -10.62 5.94
C ASN A 34 -6.23 -9.13 5.60
N THR A 35 -5.22 -8.30 5.88
CA THR A 35 -5.27 -6.83 5.67
C THR A 35 -5.73 -6.47 4.26
N ILE A 36 -5.11 -7.08 3.23
CA ILE A 36 -5.48 -6.82 1.82
C ILE A 36 -6.86 -7.39 1.48
N SER A 37 -7.29 -8.48 2.12
CA SER A 37 -8.62 -9.04 1.94
C SER A 37 -9.68 -8.09 2.51
N HIS A 38 -9.51 -7.60 3.73
CA HIS A 38 -10.42 -6.64 4.36
C HIS A 38 -10.58 -5.37 3.53
N MET A 39 -9.49 -4.85 2.93
CA MET A 39 -9.58 -3.71 2.01
C MET A 39 -10.47 -4.00 0.78
N ASN A 40 -10.43 -5.22 0.23
CA ASN A 40 -11.31 -5.59 -0.89
C ASN A 40 -12.81 -5.62 -0.49
N HIS A 41 -13.09 -5.80 0.81
CA HIS A 41 -14.44 -5.79 1.38
C HIS A 41 -14.83 -4.44 1.98
N GLY A 42 -14.13 -3.36 1.63
CA GLY A 42 -14.48 -1.99 2.04
C GLY A 42 -13.83 -1.51 3.34
N SER A 43 -12.98 -2.30 3.99
CA SER A 43 -12.26 -1.85 5.18
C SER A 43 -11.19 -0.82 4.80
N VAL A 44 -11.43 0.43 5.19
CA VAL A 44 -10.50 1.53 4.92
C VAL A 44 -9.26 1.37 5.81
N PRO A 45 -8.04 1.32 5.24
CA PRO A 45 -6.83 1.19 6.03
C PRO A 45 -6.55 2.45 6.84
N LYS A 46 -5.94 2.26 8.02
CA LYS A 46 -5.43 3.38 8.82
C LYS A 46 -4.24 4.04 8.12
N SER A 47 -3.98 5.31 8.45
CA SER A 47 -2.85 6.08 7.94
C SER A 47 -1.51 5.38 8.19
N ASP A 48 -1.30 4.82 9.39
CA ASP A 48 -0.10 4.05 9.73
C ASP A 48 0.11 2.82 8.83
N THR A 49 -0.97 2.08 8.53
CA THR A 49 -0.92 0.95 7.59
C THR A 49 -0.52 1.39 6.19
N LEU A 50 -1.07 2.50 5.71
CA LEU A 50 -0.71 3.06 4.40
C LEU A 50 0.75 3.51 4.37
N ALA A 51 1.23 4.19 5.41
CA ALA A 51 2.60 4.65 5.50
C ALA A 51 3.59 3.47 5.47
N LYS A 52 3.38 2.45 6.30
CA LYS A 52 4.24 1.24 6.32
C LYS A 52 4.32 0.55 4.97
N ILE A 53 3.18 0.38 4.30
CA ILE A 53 3.13 -0.25 2.97
C ILE A 53 3.83 0.63 1.93
N ALA A 54 3.62 1.94 1.99
CA ALA A 54 4.24 2.90 1.08
C ALA A 54 5.77 2.90 1.22
N ASP A 55 6.26 2.93 2.47
CA ASP A 55 7.68 2.86 2.82
C ASP A 55 8.32 1.57 2.33
N TYR A 56 7.70 0.42 2.65
CA TYR A 56 8.23 -0.88 2.25
C TYR A 56 8.25 -1.06 0.72
N LEU A 57 7.22 -0.59 0.01
CA LEU A 57 7.16 -0.67 -1.44
C LEU A 57 7.90 0.49 -2.14
N ASP A 58 8.60 1.36 -1.40
CA ASP A 58 9.33 2.54 -1.91
C ASP A 58 8.46 3.33 -2.90
N CYS A 59 7.31 3.78 -2.39
CA CYS A 59 6.32 4.59 -3.09
C CYS A 59 5.63 5.55 -2.12
N SER A 60 4.81 6.44 -2.65
CA SER A 60 4.07 7.43 -1.88
C SER A 60 2.70 6.94 -1.45
N VAL A 61 2.25 7.42 -0.29
CA VAL A 61 0.86 7.24 0.14
C VAL A 61 -0.10 7.85 -0.89
N ASP A 62 0.26 8.97 -1.52
CA ASP A 62 -0.53 9.59 -2.58
C ASP A 62 -0.73 8.67 -3.78
N TYR A 63 0.30 7.92 -4.17
CA TYR A 63 0.16 6.90 -5.20
C TYR A 63 -0.82 5.82 -4.77
N LEU A 64 -0.73 5.31 -3.53
CA LEU A 64 -1.65 4.28 -3.02
C LEU A 64 -3.11 4.77 -2.95
N LEU A 65 -3.32 6.02 -2.57
CA LEU A 65 -4.63 6.69 -2.52
C LEU A 65 -5.17 7.08 -3.90
N GLY A 66 -4.34 6.98 -4.95
CA GLY A 66 -4.71 7.34 -6.32
C GLY A 66 -4.78 8.84 -6.60
N ARG A 67 -4.12 9.67 -5.78
CA ARG A 67 -3.95 11.11 -6.03
C ARG A 67 -2.96 11.40 -7.15
N THR A 68 -2.10 10.43 -7.45
CA THR A 68 -1.09 10.49 -8.51
C THR A 68 -0.93 9.12 -9.18
N ASN A 69 -0.42 9.14 -10.41
CA ASN A 69 0.00 7.94 -11.14
C ASN A 69 1.50 7.66 -11.02
N GLU A 70 2.26 8.62 -10.50
CA GLU A 70 3.71 8.51 -10.29
C GLU A 70 4.00 7.89 -8.91
N PRO A 71 4.57 6.67 -8.85
CA PRO A 71 4.74 5.94 -7.60
C PRO A 71 5.52 6.70 -6.53
N LYS A 72 6.54 7.47 -6.91
CA LYS A 72 7.44 8.17 -5.98
C LYS A 72 7.10 9.65 -5.73
N SER A 73 5.92 10.12 -6.12
CA SER A 73 5.53 11.51 -5.84
C SER A 73 5.58 11.81 -4.34
N HIS A 74 6.50 12.66 -3.87
CA HIS A 74 6.60 13.01 -2.44
C HIS A 74 6.91 11.84 -1.49
N HIS A 75 7.65 10.81 -1.96
CA HIS A 75 8.18 9.80 -1.06
C HIS A 75 9.26 10.42 -0.17
N PHE A 76 8.91 10.76 1.08
CA PHE A 76 9.89 11.20 2.08
C PHE A 76 10.75 9.99 2.46
N ILE A 77 11.91 9.88 1.82
CA ILE A 77 12.96 8.98 2.29
C ILE A 77 13.35 9.48 3.68
N LYS A 78 13.13 8.65 4.72
CA LYS A 78 13.83 8.83 5.99
C LYS A 78 15.32 8.64 5.70
N LEU A 79 16.06 9.75 5.65
CA LEU A 79 17.52 9.78 5.71
C LEU A 79 18.00 9.13 7.02
#